data_AF-A0A351J259-F1
#
_entry.id   AF-A0A351J259-F1
#
_cell.length_a   1.000
_cell.length_b   1.000
_cell.length_c   1.000
_cell.angle_alpha   90.00
_cell.angle_beta   90.00
_cell.angle_gamma   90.00
#
_symmetry.space_group_name_H-M   'P 1'
#
loop_
_entity.id
_entity.type
_entity.pdbx_description
1 polymer ?
#
loop_
_entity_poly.entity_id
_entity_poly.type
_entity_poly.pdbx_seq_one_letter_code
_entity_poly.pdbx_strand_id
1 'polypeptide(L)'
;MAGYANYYKYQDFITIVDDDKTYGAYPIDSNAIGGGVGYKDIYTTGDYIVYSLTDLKLAASIAKPGEVIYVPEGVMIEMSDNSAGTVDTIVLRQGIILASNRGYVHEDGTVSTGGVIRCSMVQRLGIIRLLDETRVTGLVIRGPDPASHLQLWDRCFKGKTSGRGHQPGHDYLANATPSVGLLVRGDNIVIDNCEASGFSSSAISVSTNQNNFSSRGLKVHHSYIHHNQMKALGYGVTHGLGYSEIYCNLFNYNRHSIAGGGQPESGYKAYSNIEMGESVGHYFDMHGGGDRRDGTDM
;
A
#
# COMPACT_ATOMS: atom_id res chain seq x y z
N MET A 1 -18.55 -9.87 -5.78
CA MET A 1 -18.48 -10.44 -4.41
C MET A 1 -18.01 -11.90 -4.44
N ALA A 2 -16.87 -12.23 -5.08
CA ALA A 2 -16.35 -13.61 -5.09
C ALA A 2 -14.97 -13.75 -4.40
N GLY A 3 -14.33 -12.65 -4.01
CA GLY A 3 -12.96 -12.66 -3.48
C GLY A 3 -12.79 -12.86 -1.97
N TYR A 4 -13.89 -12.91 -1.21
CA TYR A 4 -13.88 -13.12 0.25
C TYR A 4 -14.21 -14.56 0.68
N ALA A 5 -14.61 -15.42 -0.27
CA ALA A 5 -15.36 -16.64 0.04
C ALA A 5 -14.59 -17.66 0.90
N ASN A 6 -13.26 -17.68 0.80
CA ASN A 6 -12.44 -18.60 1.59
C ASN A 6 -11.98 -17.98 2.93
N TYR A 7 -11.66 -16.68 2.99
CA TYR A 7 -11.15 -16.07 4.22
C TYR A 7 -12.12 -16.24 5.40
N TYR A 8 -13.36 -15.78 5.27
CA TYR A 8 -14.34 -15.88 6.37
C TYR A 8 -14.69 -17.33 6.72
N LYS A 9 -14.54 -18.27 5.78
CA LYS A 9 -14.72 -19.70 6.05
C LYS A 9 -13.60 -20.28 6.92
N TYR A 10 -12.38 -19.76 6.79
CA TYR A 10 -11.19 -20.28 7.46
C TYR A 10 -10.67 -19.40 8.59
N GLN A 11 -11.31 -18.24 8.87
CA GLN A 11 -10.83 -17.26 9.86
C GLN A 11 -10.56 -17.84 11.25
N ASP A 12 -11.37 -18.82 11.68
CA ASP A 12 -11.23 -19.47 12.98
C ASP A 12 -10.16 -20.59 12.99
N PHE A 13 -9.58 -20.89 11.84
CA PHE A 13 -8.59 -21.96 11.64
C PHE A 13 -7.21 -21.44 11.23
N ILE A 14 -7.03 -20.11 11.16
CA ILE A 14 -5.75 -19.48 10.77
C ILE A 14 -4.75 -19.47 11.93
N THR A 15 -5.24 -19.59 13.16
CA THR A 15 -4.44 -19.68 14.38
C THR A 15 -4.53 -21.08 14.95
N ILE A 16 -3.38 -21.68 15.28
CA ILE A 16 -3.31 -22.97 15.97
C ILE A 16 -2.53 -22.76 17.28
N VAL A 17 -3.06 -23.29 18.38
CA VAL A 17 -2.36 -23.32 19.68
C VAL A 17 -2.00 -24.77 19.98
N ASP A 18 -0.71 -25.03 20.15
CA ASP A 18 -0.15 -26.35 20.46
C ASP A 18 0.96 -26.20 21.51
N ASP A 19 0.89 -26.95 22.62
CA ASP A 19 1.81 -26.85 23.77
C ASP A 19 2.16 -25.41 24.18
N ASP A 20 1.14 -24.58 24.42
CA ASP A 20 1.23 -23.14 24.76
C ASP A 20 1.94 -22.25 23.72
N LYS A 21 2.20 -22.76 22.52
CA LYS A 21 2.74 -21.99 21.39
C LYS A 21 1.64 -21.69 20.37
N THR A 22 1.59 -20.42 19.97
CA THR A 22 0.66 -19.95 18.94
C THR A 22 1.35 -19.92 17.58
N TYR A 23 0.75 -20.59 16.60
CA TYR A 23 1.19 -20.66 15.22
C TYR A 23 0.18 -19.99 14.28
N GLY A 24 0.66 -19.57 13.11
CA GLY A 24 -0.15 -18.91 12.09
C GLY A 24 -0.31 -17.41 12.33
N ALA A 25 -1.37 -16.82 11.77
CA ALA A 25 -1.66 -15.41 11.97
C ALA A 25 -2.58 -15.25 13.19
N TYR A 26 -2.24 -14.34 14.09
CA TYR A 26 -3.02 -14.02 15.27
C TYR A 26 -2.92 -12.52 15.59
N PRO A 27 -3.97 -11.90 16.18
CA PRO A 27 -3.88 -10.53 16.67
C PRO A 27 -2.74 -10.42 17.69
N ILE A 28 -1.79 -9.54 17.42
CA ILE A 28 -0.65 -9.30 18.32
C ILE A 28 -0.96 -8.23 19.38
N ASP A 29 -2.06 -7.51 19.18
CA ASP A 29 -2.60 -6.51 20.08
C ASP A 29 -4.14 -6.61 20.06
N SER A 30 -4.82 -5.61 20.64
CA SER A 30 -6.28 -5.62 20.74
C SER A 30 -7.04 -5.17 19.49
N ASN A 31 -6.35 -4.91 18.37
CA ASN A 31 -6.95 -4.53 17.11
C ASN A 31 -7.18 -5.76 16.20
N ALA A 32 -8.18 -5.67 15.33
CA ALA A 32 -8.47 -6.72 14.35
C ALA A 32 -7.45 -6.73 13.20
N ILE A 33 -7.01 -7.91 12.77
CA ILE A 33 -6.19 -8.07 11.55
C ILE A 33 -6.93 -7.44 10.36
N GLY A 34 -6.25 -6.57 9.61
CA GLY A 34 -6.85 -5.78 8.52
C GLY A 34 -7.48 -4.44 8.93
N GLY A 35 -7.50 -4.15 10.24
CA GLY A 35 -8.13 -2.96 10.81
C GLY A 35 -9.63 -2.95 10.57
N GLY A 36 -10.18 -1.76 10.33
CA GLY A 36 -11.62 -1.57 10.17
C GLY A 36 -12.32 -1.70 11.53
N VAL A 37 -13.45 -2.41 11.55
CA VAL A 37 -14.22 -2.61 12.78
C VAL A 37 -13.35 -3.27 13.85
N GLY A 38 -13.29 -2.66 15.03
CA GLY A 38 -12.45 -3.12 16.14
C GLY A 38 -11.04 -2.54 16.18
N TYR A 39 -10.65 -1.74 15.17
CA TYR A 39 -9.46 -0.89 15.28
C TYR A 39 -9.72 0.24 16.28
N LYS A 40 -8.78 0.50 17.20
CA LYS A 40 -9.01 1.40 18.33
C LYS A 40 -8.52 2.82 18.11
N ASP A 41 -7.44 3.00 17.35
CA ASP A 41 -6.80 4.30 17.18
C ASP A 41 -7.38 5.03 15.95
N ILE A 42 -8.68 5.33 16.04
CA ILE A 42 -9.47 5.94 14.97
C ILE A 42 -9.65 7.44 15.25
N TYR A 43 -9.38 8.25 14.23
CA TYR A 43 -9.69 9.68 14.23
C TYR A 43 -11.12 9.90 13.73
N THR A 44 -11.87 10.77 14.39
CA THR A 44 -13.20 11.21 13.95
C THR A 44 -13.24 12.71 13.59
N THR A 45 -12.11 13.40 13.74
CA THR A 45 -11.89 14.81 13.40
C THR A 45 -10.38 15.08 13.25
N GLY A 46 -10.02 16.32 12.92
CA GLY A 46 -8.62 16.79 12.88
C GLY A 46 -8.53 18.32 12.91
N ASP A 47 -7.30 18.83 12.95
CA ASP A 47 -6.99 20.27 12.92
C ASP A 47 -7.39 20.91 11.57
N TYR A 48 -7.30 20.13 10.49
CA TYR A 48 -7.73 20.52 9.15
C TYR A 48 -8.73 19.51 8.60
N ILE A 49 -10.00 19.91 8.46
CA ILE A 49 -11.03 19.08 7.83
C ILE A 49 -11.08 19.43 6.34
N VAL A 50 -10.79 18.46 5.47
CA VAL A 50 -10.64 18.70 4.02
C VAL A 50 -11.68 17.96 3.20
N TYR A 51 -12.28 18.65 2.23
CA TYR A 51 -13.36 18.11 1.37
C TYR A 51 -12.96 18.04 -0.10
N SER A 52 -11.84 18.67 -0.49
CA SER A 52 -11.39 18.79 -1.86
C SER A 52 -9.87 18.66 -1.99
N LEU A 53 -9.39 18.46 -3.22
CA LEU A 53 -7.96 18.45 -3.53
C LEU A 53 -7.28 19.78 -3.16
N THR A 54 -7.98 20.90 -3.36
CA THR A 54 -7.49 22.23 -2.99
C THR A 54 -7.26 22.33 -1.48
N ASP A 55 -8.23 21.89 -0.69
CA ASP A 55 -8.14 21.92 0.77
C ASP A 55 -7.02 20.98 1.27
N LEU A 56 -6.94 19.78 0.70
CA LEU A 56 -5.90 18.80 1.04
C LEU A 56 -4.50 19.34 0.74
N LYS A 57 -4.29 19.96 -0.43
CA LYS A 57 -3.01 20.58 -0.81
C LYS A 57 -2.66 21.73 0.11
N LEU A 58 -3.64 22.58 0.45
CA LEU A 58 -3.43 23.69 1.37
C LEU A 58 -3.04 23.18 2.75
N ALA A 59 -3.83 22.28 3.33
CA ALA A 59 -3.59 21.67 4.63
C ALA A 59 -2.21 21.00 4.70
N ALA A 60 -1.85 20.18 3.70
CA ALA A 60 -0.54 19.52 3.64
C ALA A 60 0.64 20.52 3.56
N SER A 61 0.39 21.75 3.09
CA SER A 61 1.42 22.78 2.99
C SER A 61 1.60 23.62 4.25
N ILE A 62 0.59 23.68 5.13
CA ILE A 62 0.59 24.53 6.33
C ILE A 62 0.57 23.76 7.66
N ALA A 63 0.15 22.49 7.65
CA ALA A 63 0.09 21.67 8.85
C ALA A 63 1.49 21.44 9.45
N LYS A 64 1.53 21.36 10.77
CA LYS A 64 2.73 21.24 11.59
C LYS A 64 2.87 19.80 12.12
N PRO A 65 4.07 19.41 12.59
CA PRO A 65 4.26 18.13 13.24
C PRO A 65 3.25 17.91 14.38
N GLY A 66 2.58 16.76 14.37
CA GLY A 66 1.53 16.39 15.32
C GLY A 66 0.11 16.81 14.93
N GLU A 67 -0.06 17.70 13.95
CA GLU A 67 -1.40 18.12 13.49
C GLU A 67 -2.00 17.09 12.52
N VAL A 68 -3.33 17.00 12.55
CA VAL A 68 -4.14 16.03 11.82
C VAL A 68 -4.87 16.70 10.66
N ILE A 69 -4.62 16.20 9.45
CA ILE A 69 -5.43 16.47 8.27
C ILE A 69 -6.48 15.35 8.17
N TYR A 70 -7.74 15.70 8.38
CA TYR A 70 -8.85 14.75 8.43
C TYR A 70 -9.71 14.83 7.17
N VAL A 71 -9.88 13.69 6.50
CA VAL A 71 -10.83 13.52 5.39
C VAL A 71 -12.09 12.86 5.95
N PRO A 72 -13.25 13.53 5.95
CA PRO A 72 -14.49 12.94 6.48
C PRO A 72 -14.92 11.68 5.73
N GLU A 73 -15.69 10.82 6.41
CA GLU A 73 -16.37 9.71 5.74
C GLU A 73 -17.25 10.18 4.58
N GLY A 74 -17.32 9.38 3.52
CA GLY A 74 -18.10 9.69 2.32
C GLY A 74 -17.48 10.77 1.41
N VAL A 75 -16.47 11.51 1.88
CA VAL A 75 -15.71 12.45 1.04
C VAL A 75 -14.80 11.67 0.09
N MET A 76 -14.78 12.09 -1.17
CA MET A 76 -13.91 11.55 -2.20
C MET A 76 -13.10 12.68 -2.83
N ILE A 77 -11.78 12.62 -2.63
CA ILE A 77 -10.82 13.56 -3.21
C ILE A 77 -10.21 12.90 -4.45
N GLU A 78 -10.42 13.51 -5.61
CA GLU A 78 -9.80 13.13 -6.88
C GLU A 78 -8.45 13.85 -7.03
N MET A 79 -7.39 13.08 -7.27
CA MET A 79 -6.03 13.58 -7.50
C MET A 79 -5.75 13.87 -8.99
N SER A 80 -6.62 13.42 -9.90
CA SER A 80 -6.48 13.60 -11.35
C SER A 80 -7.30 14.76 -11.89
N ASP A 81 -6.72 15.53 -12.79
CA ASP A 81 -7.43 16.41 -13.72
C ASP A 81 -7.43 15.78 -15.11
N ASN A 82 -8.55 15.16 -15.49
CA ASN A 82 -8.71 14.52 -16.80
C ASN A 82 -8.68 15.50 -17.97
N SER A 83 -9.02 16.78 -17.75
CA SER A 83 -9.00 17.81 -18.79
C SER A 83 -7.59 18.30 -19.05
N ALA A 84 -6.80 18.47 -17.99
CA ALA A 84 -5.39 18.85 -18.08
C ALA A 84 -4.46 17.65 -18.36
N GLY A 85 -4.93 16.43 -18.13
CA GLY A 85 -4.13 15.21 -18.26
C GLY A 85 -3.05 15.08 -17.18
N THR A 86 -3.33 15.58 -15.97
CA THR A 86 -2.35 15.66 -14.87
C THR A 86 -2.82 14.93 -13.63
N VAL A 87 -1.89 14.34 -12.87
CA VAL A 87 -2.14 13.87 -11.50
C VAL A 87 -1.30 14.68 -10.51
N ASP A 88 -1.95 15.13 -9.45
CA ASP A 88 -1.32 15.80 -8.33
C ASP A 88 -0.65 14.80 -7.37
N THR A 89 0.45 15.25 -6.78
CA THR A 89 1.11 14.57 -5.64
C THR A 89 1.08 15.51 -4.45
N ILE A 90 0.56 15.05 -3.31
CA ILE A 90 0.75 15.76 -2.03
C ILE A 90 1.99 15.23 -1.32
N VAL A 91 2.68 16.12 -0.60
CA VAL A 91 3.82 15.76 0.27
C VAL A 91 3.38 15.96 1.71
N LEU A 92 3.30 14.86 2.46
CA LEU A 92 3.10 14.91 3.90
C LEU A 92 4.47 15.16 4.56
N ARG A 93 4.64 16.36 5.13
CA ARG A 93 5.88 16.76 5.82
C ARG A 93 5.96 16.15 7.21
N GLN A 94 7.14 16.32 7.82
CA GLN A 94 7.51 15.63 9.04
C GLN A 94 6.42 15.69 10.12
N GLY A 95 6.09 14.53 10.70
CA GLY A 95 5.19 14.43 11.85
C GLY A 95 3.72 14.70 11.57
N ILE A 96 3.32 15.02 10.34
CA ILE A 96 1.91 15.25 10.00
C ILE A 96 1.15 13.92 9.97
N ILE A 97 -0.11 13.95 10.41
CA ILE A 97 -1.03 12.82 10.37
C ILE A 97 -2.09 13.09 9.30
N LEU A 98 -2.26 12.16 8.35
CA LEU A 98 -3.34 12.17 7.38
C LEU A 98 -4.33 11.06 7.74
N ALA A 99 -5.52 11.42 8.16
CA ALA A 99 -6.45 10.51 8.81
C ALA A 99 -7.86 10.52 8.21
N SER A 100 -8.55 9.41 8.41
CA SER A 100 -10.00 9.31 8.35
C SER A 100 -10.50 8.26 9.35
N ASN A 101 -11.79 7.93 9.32
CA ASN A 101 -12.47 7.16 10.35
C ASN A 101 -12.88 5.73 9.93
N ARG A 102 -12.22 5.11 8.94
CA ARG A 102 -12.54 3.72 8.51
C ARG A 102 -12.60 2.78 9.72
N GLY A 103 -13.71 2.06 9.85
CA GLY A 103 -13.95 1.12 10.95
C GLY A 103 -14.67 1.71 12.16
N TYR A 104 -14.91 3.02 12.19
CA TYR A 104 -15.70 3.65 13.25
C TYR A 104 -17.13 3.10 13.24
N VAL A 105 -17.65 2.71 14.41
CA VAL A 105 -19.03 2.24 14.57
C VAL A 105 -19.85 3.39 15.14
N HIS A 106 -20.84 3.85 14.39
CA HIS A 106 -21.76 4.90 14.79
C HIS A 106 -22.78 4.40 15.82
N GLU A 107 -23.48 5.31 16.49
CA GLU A 107 -24.49 4.98 17.50
C GLU A 107 -25.63 4.10 16.94
N ASP A 108 -25.94 4.24 15.65
CA ASP A 108 -26.93 3.45 14.94
C ASP A 108 -26.42 2.07 14.46
N GLY A 109 -25.17 1.75 14.76
CA GLY A 109 -24.50 0.50 14.39
C GLY A 109 -23.95 0.48 12.96
N THR A 110 -24.09 1.56 12.18
CA THR A 110 -23.42 1.66 10.88
C THR A 110 -21.92 1.80 11.04
N VAL A 111 -21.17 1.32 10.05
CA VAL A 111 -19.70 1.32 10.07
C VAL A 111 -19.18 2.28 9.01
N SER A 112 -18.31 3.20 9.41
CA SER A 112 -17.62 4.09 8.48
C SER A 112 -16.68 3.32 7.57
N THR A 113 -16.74 3.61 6.27
CA THR A 113 -15.76 3.16 5.28
C THR A 113 -14.51 4.05 5.22
N GLY A 114 -14.53 5.19 5.92
CA GLY A 114 -13.54 6.25 5.80
C GLY A 114 -13.72 7.11 4.54
N GLY A 115 -12.91 8.16 4.47
CA GLY A 115 -12.76 9.05 3.32
C GLY A 115 -11.87 8.42 2.26
N VAL A 116 -12.08 8.83 1.01
CA VAL A 116 -11.41 8.27 -0.16
C VAL A 116 -10.48 9.29 -0.79
N ILE A 117 -9.20 8.94 -0.96
CA ILE A 117 -8.28 9.66 -1.86
C ILE A 117 -8.05 8.77 -3.06
N ARG A 118 -8.43 9.23 -4.25
CA ARG A 118 -8.34 8.42 -5.47
C ARG A 118 -7.60 9.11 -6.60
N CYS A 119 -7.14 8.30 -7.53
CA CYS A 119 -6.60 8.75 -8.79
C CYS A 119 -7.25 7.96 -9.93
N SER A 120 -7.84 8.64 -10.91
CA SER A 120 -8.43 8.02 -12.10
C SER A 120 -7.50 7.94 -13.30
N MET A 121 -6.30 8.53 -13.24
CA MET A 121 -5.31 8.50 -14.33
C MET A 121 -4.04 7.75 -13.94
N VAL A 122 -3.46 7.03 -14.91
CA VAL A 122 -2.16 6.38 -14.72
C VAL A 122 -1.04 7.41 -14.69
N GLN A 123 -0.22 7.39 -13.63
CA GLN A 123 0.95 8.25 -13.49
C GLN A 123 2.03 7.55 -12.66
N ARG A 124 3.30 7.70 -13.04
CA ARG A 124 4.43 7.03 -12.37
C ARG A 124 4.75 7.56 -10.97
N LEU A 125 4.26 8.75 -10.62
CA LEU A 125 4.52 9.37 -9.33
C LEU A 125 3.52 8.84 -8.30
N GLY A 126 3.99 8.65 -7.06
CA GLY A 126 3.10 8.41 -5.92
C GLY A 126 2.14 9.59 -5.74
N ILE A 127 0.87 9.32 -5.47
CA ILE A 127 -0.13 10.38 -5.23
C ILE A 127 0.03 11.01 -3.84
N ILE A 128 0.66 10.29 -2.91
CA ILE A 128 1.03 10.81 -1.59
C ILE A 128 2.48 10.43 -1.31
N ARG A 129 3.34 11.43 -1.08
CA ARG A 129 4.72 11.24 -0.63
C ARG A 129 4.80 11.44 0.87
N LEU A 130 5.35 10.46 1.58
CA LEU A 130 5.47 10.43 3.02
C LEU A 130 6.91 10.73 3.45
N LEU A 131 7.08 11.73 4.30
CA LEU A 131 8.36 12.11 4.91
C LEU A 131 8.41 11.64 6.38
N ASP A 132 9.47 12.02 7.08
CA ASP A 132 9.80 11.47 8.41
C ASP A 132 8.65 11.58 9.41
N GLU A 133 8.43 10.55 10.22
CA GLU A 133 7.47 10.56 11.34
C GLU A 133 6.00 10.78 10.91
N THR A 134 5.69 10.67 9.62
CA THR A 134 4.32 10.82 9.13
C THR A 134 3.46 9.60 9.42
N ARG A 135 2.16 9.83 9.55
CA ARG A 135 1.18 8.75 9.70
C ARG A 135 0.05 8.88 8.69
N VAL A 136 -0.35 7.77 8.08
CA VAL A 136 -1.57 7.67 7.27
C VAL A 136 -2.49 6.64 7.88
N THR A 137 -3.71 7.03 8.25
CA THR A 137 -4.63 6.13 8.94
C THR A 137 -6.10 6.24 8.52
N GLY A 138 -6.83 5.13 8.55
CA GLY A 138 -8.28 5.12 8.41
C GLY A 138 -8.83 5.54 7.05
N LEU A 139 -7.99 5.60 6.00
CA LEU A 139 -8.34 6.08 4.66
C LEU A 139 -8.52 4.94 3.65
N VAL A 140 -9.28 5.21 2.59
CA VAL A 140 -9.28 4.40 1.37
C VAL A 140 -8.47 5.12 0.29
N ILE A 141 -7.42 4.46 -0.20
CA ILE A 141 -6.47 4.99 -1.19
C ILE A 141 -6.62 4.18 -2.47
N ARG A 142 -7.19 4.78 -3.51
CA ARG A 142 -7.60 4.05 -4.72
C ARG A 142 -6.92 4.56 -5.98
N GLY A 143 -6.16 3.70 -6.61
CA GLY A 143 -5.52 3.94 -7.90
C GLY A 143 -6.44 3.68 -9.11
N PRO A 144 -5.93 3.98 -10.31
CA PRO A 144 -6.71 4.01 -11.54
C PRO A 144 -6.94 2.63 -12.17
N ASP A 145 -6.17 1.61 -11.79
CA ASP A 145 -5.99 0.42 -12.61
C ASP A 145 -5.76 -0.85 -11.78
N PRO A 146 -6.85 -1.58 -11.46
CA PRO A 146 -6.78 -2.83 -10.71
C PRO A 146 -6.51 -4.07 -11.58
N ALA A 147 -6.32 -3.91 -12.90
CA ALA A 147 -6.29 -5.03 -13.83
C ALA A 147 -4.96 -5.80 -13.80
N SER A 148 -5.00 -7.06 -14.24
CA SER A 148 -3.83 -7.95 -14.26
C SER A 148 -2.90 -7.76 -15.46
N HIS A 149 -3.36 -7.12 -16.54
CA HIS A 149 -2.57 -6.83 -17.75
C HIS A 149 -1.87 -8.03 -18.40
N LEU A 150 -2.43 -9.24 -18.28
CA LEU A 150 -1.85 -10.46 -18.87
C LEU A 150 -1.68 -10.35 -20.40
N GLN A 151 -2.67 -9.82 -21.10
CA GLN A 151 -2.60 -9.63 -22.55
C GLN A 151 -1.54 -8.60 -22.97
N LEU A 152 -1.34 -7.55 -22.17
CA LEU A 152 -0.29 -6.57 -22.43
C LEU A 152 1.08 -7.25 -22.31
N TRP A 153 1.29 -8.02 -21.24
CA TRP A 153 2.50 -8.80 -21.06
C TRP A 153 2.79 -9.75 -22.23
N ASP A 154 1.79 -10.52 -22.67
CA ASP A 154 1.94 -11.44 -23.80
C ASP A 154 2.34 -10.71 -25.08
N ARG A 155 1.82 -9.50 -25.32
CA ARG A 155 2.26 -8.65 -26.45
C ARG A 155 3.70 -8.17 -26.29
N CYS A 156 4.09 -7.72 -25.10
CA CYS A 156 5.45 -7.25 -24.81
C CYS A 156 6.51 -8.33 -25.07
N PHE A 157 6.20 -9.60 -24.76
CA PHE A 157 7.17 -10.69 -24.74
C PHE A 157 6.89 -11.81 -25.74
N LYS A 158 6.01 -11.59 -26.72
CA LYS A 158 5.68 -12.58 -27.76
C LYS A 158 6.94 -13.14 -28.42
N GLY A 159 7.10 -14.46 -28.37
CA GLY A 159 8.24 -15.17 -28.97
C GLY A 159 9.55 -15.14 -28.18
N LYS A 160 9.56 -14.59 -26.95
CA LYS A 160 10.71 -14.65 -26.04
C LYS A 160 10.42 -15.57 -24.86
N THR A 161 11.35 -16.47 -24.55
CA THR A 161 11.13 -17.58 -23.60
C THR A 161 11.48 -17.26 -22.16
N SER A 162 12.31 -16.24 -21.88
CA SER A 162 12.81 -16.00 -20.51
C SER A 162 12.30 -14.72 -19.84
N GLY A 163 11.93 -13.67 -20.58
CA GLY A 163 11.61 -12.34 -20.02
C GLY A 163 12.76 -11.67 -19.23
N ARG A 164 13.92 -12.32 -19.12
CA ARG A 164 15.07 -11.90 -18.30
C ARG A 164 15.95 -10.87 -19.01
N GLY A 165 16.48 -9.91 -18.24
CA GLY A 165 17.31 -8.81 -18.74
C GLY A 165 16.52 -7.73 -19.47
N HIS A 166 17.16 -6.62 -19.77
CA HIS A 166 16.53 -5.54 -20.52
C HIS A 166 16.18 -6.00 -21.94
N GLN A 167 14.91 -5.83 -22.33
CA GLN A 167 14.39 -6.23 -23.63
C GLN A 167 13.40 -5.17 -24.12
N PRO A 168 13.20 -4.98 -25.44
CA PRO A 168 12.24 -4.00 -25.97
C PRO A 168 10.80 -4.13 -25.42
N GLY A 169 10.42 -5.35 -25.00
CA GLY A 169 9.14 -5.59 -24.33
C GLY A 169 9.00 -4.89 -22.97
N HIS A 170 10.10 -4.67 -22.25
CA HIS A 170 10.13 -3.89 -21.00
C HIS A 170 9.81 -2.42 -21.28
N ASP A 171 10.39 -1.85 -22.33
CA ASP A 171 10.10 -0.47 -22.74
C ASP A 171 8.64 -0.31 -23.16
N TYR A 172 8.12 -1.27 -23.92
CA TYR A 172 6.71 -1.27 -24.31
C TYR A 172 5.77 -1.42 -23.11
N LEU A 173 6.11 -2.28 -22.15
CA LEU A 173 5.37 -2.42 -20.90
C LEU A 173 5.36 -1.11 -20.10
N ALA A 174 6.49 -0.41 -20.07
CA ALA A 174 6.64 0.85 -19.35
C ALA A 174 5.69 1.94 -19.88
N ASN A 175 5.23 1.88 -21.13
CA ASN A 175 4.24 2.83 -21.68
C ASN A 175 2.86 2.72 -21.01
N ALA A 176 2.57 1.63 -20.27
CA ALA A 176 1.39 1.54 -19.42
C ALA A 176 1.41 2.52 -18.24
N THR A 177 2.52 3.22 -18.01
CA THR A 177 2.70 4.25 -16.97
C THR A 177 2.29 3.75 -15.58
N PRO A 178 2.99 2.71 -15.06
CA PRO A 178 2.57 2.03 -13.84
C PRO A 178 2.43 2.98 -12.65
N SER A 179 1.32 2.90 -11.92
CA SER A 179 0.94 3.86 -10.90
C SER A 179 1.35 3.47 -9.49
N VAL A 180 1.66 4.47 -8.65
CA VAL A 180 2.06 4.30 -7.25
C VAL A 180 1.08 5.04 -6.33
N GLY A 181 0.70 4.43 -5.22
CA GLY A 181 -0.15 5.05 -4.20
C GLY A 181 0.64 5.91 -3.22
N LEU A 182 1.12 5.26 -2.17
CA LEU A 182 1.94 5.85 -1.11
C LEU A 182 3.42 5.67 -1.45
N LEU A 183 4.16 6.78 -1.54
CA LEU A 183 5.60 6.78 -1.76
C LEU A 183 6.32 7.17 -0.47
N VAL A 184 6.97 6.19 0.16
CA VAL A 184 7.75 6.36 1.39
C VAL A 184 9.14 6.93 1.05
N ARG A 185 9.44 8.11 1.58
CA ARG A 185 10.71 8.85 1.40
C ARG A 185 11.22 9.47 2.70
N GLY A 186 10.90 8.84 3.82
CA GLY A 186 11.33 9.26 5.16
C GLY A 186 11.48 8.07 6.10
N ASP A 187 11.80 8.37 7.34
CA ASP A 187 11.99 7.41 8.42
C ASP A 187 10.82 7.44 9.42
N ASN A 188 10.61 6.37 10.18
CA ASN A 188 9.62 6.28 11.26
C ASN A 188 8.16 6.56 10.81
N ILE A 189 7.81 6.16 9.59
CA ILE A 189 6.48 6.33 9.02
C ILE A 189 5.53 5.22 9.46
N VAL A 190 4.26 5.54 9.70
CA VAL A 190 3.22 4.56 10.03
C VAL A 190 2.10 4.62 8.99
N ILE A 191 1.73 3.47 8.43
CA ILE A 191 0.56 3.30 7.56
C ILE A 191 -0.32 2.23 8.20
N ASP A 192 -1.48 2.64 8.69
CA ASP A 192 -2.34 1.77 9.48
C ASP A 192 -3.83 1.93 9.19
N ASN A 193 -4.66 0.91 9.45
CA ASN A 193 -6.11 0.99 9.29
C ASN A 193 -6.59 1.49 7.91
N CYS A 194 -5.76 1.35 6.86
CA CYS A 194 -6.07 1.85 5.52
C CYS A 194 -6.61 0.73 4.63
N GLU A 195 -7.34 1.11 3.59
CA GLU A 195 -7.54 0.28 2.40
C GLU A 195 -6.71 0.87 1.25
N ALA A 196 -5.93 0.04 0.53
CA ALA A 196 -5.13 0.52 -0.60
C ALA A 196 -5.22 -0.43 -1.80
N SER A 197 -5.67 0.10 -2.95
CA SER A 197 -5.93 -0.72 -4.14
C SER A 197 -5.80 0.00 -5.47
N GLY A 198 -5.69 -0.75 -6.57
CA GLY A 198 -5.78 -0.21 -7.93
C GLY A 198 -4.52 0.47 -8.44
N PHE A 199 -3.36 0.19 -7.84
CA PHE A 199 -2.07 0.73 -8.29
C PHE A 199 -1.32 -0.32 -9.11
N SER A 200 -1.07 -0.01 -10.37
CA SER A 200 -0.48 -0.96 -11.31
C SER A 200 1.01 -1.19 -11.07
N SER A 201 1.72 -0.23 -10.46
CA SER A 201 3.05 -0.49 -9.90
C SER A 201 2.94 -1.04 -8.48
N SER A 202 2.54 -0.19 -7.52
CA SER A 202 2.51 -0.55 -6.11
C SER A 202 1.57 0.32 -5.29
N ALA A 203 0.86 -0.28 -4.33
CA ALA A 203 0.07 0.49 -3.37
C ALA A 203 0.97 1.27 -2.41
N ILE A 204 2.02 0.62 -1.88
CA ILE A 204 3.03 1.22 -1.02
C ILE A 204 4.42 0.95 -1.61
N SER A 205 5.16 2.01 -1.91
CA SER A 205 6.53 1.93 -2.45
C SER A 205 7.53 2.49 -1.45
N VAL A 206 8.46 1.64 -1.00
CA VAL A 206 9.55 2.01 -0.08
C VAL A 206 10.81 2.36 -0.87
N SER A 207 11.40 3.50 -0.55
CA SER A 207 12.58 4.04 -1.21
C SER A 207 13.45 4.77 -0.19
N THR A 208 14.48 5.48 -0.65
CA THR A 208 15.38 6.21 0.23
C THR A 208 14.69 7.36 0.97
N ASN A 209 15.19 7.66 2.16
CA ASN A 209 14.82 8.86 2.90
C ASN A 209 15.34 10.14 2.21
N GLN A 210 15.02 11.29 2.80
CA GLN A 210 15.39 12.60 2.25
C GLN A 210 16.90 12.81 2.07
N ASN A 211 17.71 12.05 2.82
CA ASN A 211 19.18 12.09 2.78
C ASN A 211 19.78 11.03 1.82
N ASN A 212 18.95 10.37 1.00
CA ASN A 212 19.33 9.28 0.09
C ASN A 212 19.88 8.02 0.78
N PHE A 213 19.62 7.84 2.07
CA PHE A 213 19.86 6.57 2.76
C PHE A 213 18.61 5.70 2.70
N SER A 214 18.78 4.39 2.88
CA SER A 214 17.67 3.45 2.98
C SER A 214 16.71 3.85 4.10
N SER A 215 15.42 4.04 3.78
CA SER A 215 14.39 4.41 4.77
C SER A 215 14.28 3.35 5.87
N ARG A 216 14.05 3.76 7.11
CA ARG A 216 13.96 2.89 8.28
C ARG A 216 12.75 3.20 9.15
N GLY A 217 12.32 2.22 9.94
CA GLY A 217 11.24 2.40 10.92
C GLY A 217 9.84 2.47 10.30
N LEU A 218 9.68 2.13 9.02
CA LEU A 218 8.34 2.03 8.41
C LEU A 218 7.56 0.90 9.06
N LYS A 219 6.32 1.18 9.47
CA LYS A 219 5.35 0.19 9.93
C LYS A 219 4.13 0.21 9.02
N VAL A 220 3.78 -0.93 8.44
CA VAL A 220 2.53 -1.11 7.68
C VAL A 220 1.71 -2.15 8.39
N HIS A 221 0.57 -1.77 8.98
CA HIS A 221 -0.21 -2.71 9.78
C HIS A 221 -1.70 -2.51 9.76
N HIS A 222 -2.45 -3.53 10.17
CA HIS A 222 -3.89 -3.44 10.36
C HIS A 222 -4.60 -2.83 9.13
N SER A 223 -4.12 -3.11 7.93
CA SER A 223 -4.62 -2.52 6.68
C SER A 223 -5.11 -3.60 5.72
N TYR A 224 -5.95 -3.21 4.76
CA TYR A 224 -6.42 -4.06 3.68
C TYR A 224 -5.82 -3.62 2.34
N ILE A 225 -4.90 -4.41 1.78
CA ILE A 225 -4.12 -4.02 0.60
C ILE A 225 -4.39 -5.01 -0.53
N HIS A 226 -5.03 -4.55 -1.61
CA HIS A 226 -5.55 -5.47 -2.61
C HIS A 226 -5.65 -4.92 -4.03
N HIS A 227 -5.88 -5.81 -5.01
CA HIS A 227 -6.16 -5.45 -6.40
C HIS A 227 -5.05 -4.58 -7.03
N ASN A 228 -3.80 -4.92 -6.75
CA ASN A 228 -2.61 -4.35 -7.39
C ASN A 228 -2.01 -5.45 -8.27
N GLN A 229 -2.52 -5.64 -9.50
CA GLN A 229 -2.40 -6.93 -10.21
C GLN A 229 -1.51 -6.93 -11.46
N MET A 230 -1.01 -5.76 -11.90
CA MET A 230 -0.32 -5.66 -13.19
C MET A 230 0.82 -6.69 -13.31
N LYS A 231 0.78 -7.50 -14.36
CA LYS A 231 1.83 -8.48 -14.67
C LYS A 231 3.20 -7.79 -14.75
N ALA A 232 4.21 -8.41 -14.12
CA ALA A 232 5.58 -7.89 -13.88
C ALA A 232 5.73 -6.86 -12.77
N LEU A 233 4.65 -6.20 -12.35
CA LEU A 233 4.63 -5.24 -11.26
C LEU A 233 3.58 -5.69 -10.23
N GLY A 234 2.62 -4.82 -9.87
CA GLY A 234 1.47 -5.18 -9.04
C GLY A 234 1.84 -5.56 -7.61
N TYR A 235 2.42 -4.64 -6.86
CA TYR A 235 2.85 -4.88 -5.48
C TYR A 235 1.88 -4.29 -4.46
N GLY A 236 1.59 -5.03 -3.38
CA GLY A 236 0.98 -4.44 -2.19
C GLY A 236 1.97 -3.49 -1.51
N VAL A 237 3.06 -4.05 -0.98
CA VAL A 237 4.20 -3.30 -0.46
C VAL A 237 5.46 -3.72 -1.21
N THR A 238 6.23 -2.77 -1.75
CA THR A 238 7.49 -3.06 -2.46
C THR A 238 8.67 -2.27 -1.92
N HIS A 239 9.84 -2.89 -1.89
CA HIS A 239 11.07 -2.29 -1.38
C HIS A 239 12.11 -2.11 -2.49
N GLY A 240 12.50 -0.85 -2.72
CA GLY A 240 13.80 -0.51 -3.30
C GLY A 240 14.87 -0.54 -2.21
N LEU A 241 15.33 0.64 -1.79
CA LEU A 241 16.23 0.83 -0.65
C LEU A 241 15.42 1.20 0.60
N GLY A 242 15.37 0.32 1.60
CA GLY A 242 14.61 0.58 2.82
C GLY A 242 14.15 -0.68 3.57
N TYR A 243 13.81 -0.47 4.84
CA TYR A 243 13.42 -1.50 5.79
C TYR A 243 12.05 -1.23 6.38
N SER A 244 11.24 -2.27 6.53
CA SER A 244 9.90 -2.18 7.13
C SER A 244 9.53 -3.33 8.05
N GLU A 245 8.58 -3.06 8.96
CA GLU A 245 7.80 -4.08 9.64
C GLU A 245 6.37 -4.08 9.08
N ILE A 246 5.93 -5.24 8.58
CA ILE A 246 4.63 -5.39 7.92
C ILE A 246 3.84 -6.45 8.67
N TYR A 247 2.75 -6.09 9.34
CA TYR A 247 2.07 -7.03 10.23
C TYR A 247 0.57 -6.81 10.37
N CYS A 248 -0.18 -7.87 10.70
CA CYS A 248 -1.63 -7.77 10.92
C CYS A 248 -2.41 -7.16 9.74
N ASN A 249 -1.92 -7.30 8.51
CA ASN A 249 -2.63 -6.84 7.31
C ASN A 249 -3.43 -7.97 6.66
N LEU A 250 -4.48 -7.59 5.93
CA LEU A 250 -5.16 -8.44 4.95
C LEU A 250 -4.65 -8.09 3.55
N PHE A 251 -4.25 -9.10 2.80
CA PHE A 251 -3.83 -8.97 1.41
C PHE A 251 -4.69 -9.83 0.49
N ASN A 252 -4.96 -9.34 -0.72
CA ASN A 252 -5.66 -10.12 -1.74
C ASN A 252 -5.46 -9.55 -3.14
N TYR A 253 -5.56 -10.36 -4.20
CA TYR A 253 -5.47 -9.87 -5.58
C TYR A 253 -4.27 -8.92 -5.80
N ASN A 254 -3.12 -9.21 -5.21
CA ASN A 254 -1.87 -8.56 -5.59
C ASN A 254 -1.13 -9.50 -6.54
N ARG A 255 -0.25 -8.99 -7.40
CA ARG A 255 0.71 -9.91 -8.05
C ARG A 255 1.73 -10.40 -7.01
N HIS A 256 2.24 -9.50 -6.18
CA HIS A 256 2.98 -9.82 -4.96
C HIS A 256 2.44 -8.96 -3.82
N SER A 257 2.10 -9.55 -2.68
CA SER A 257 1.58 -8.80 -1.54
C SER A 257 2.69 -8.03 -0.82
N ILE A 258 3.86 -8.66 -0.67
CA ILE A 258 5.09 -8.00 -0.23
C ILE A 258 6.21 -8.43 -1.18
N ALA A 259 7.00 -7.47 -1.67
CA ALA A 259 8.19 -7.74 -2.47
C ALA A 259 9.36 -6.85 -2.07
N GLY A 260 10.58 -7.28 -2.38
CA GLY A 260 11.77 -6.44 -2.33
C GLY A 260 12.69 -6.72 -3.51
N GLY A 261 13.32 -5.68 -4.05
CA GLY A 261 14.21 -5.79 -5.21
C GLY A 261 15.54 -6.50 -4.93
N GLY A 262 15.79 -6.91 -3.68
CA GLY A 262 16.97 -7.70 -3.32
C GLY A 262 18.27 -6.92 -3.22
N GLN A 263 18.18 -5.59 -3.19
CA GLN A 263 19.34 -4.70 -3.14
C GLN A 263 19.97 -4.76 -1.73
N PRO A 264 21.30 -4.58 -1.60
CA PRO A 264 21.88 -4.25 -0.30
C PRO A 264 21.13 -3.08 0.33
N GLU A 265 21.00 -3.12 1.66
CA GLU A 265 20.24 -2.11 2.42
C GLU A 265 18.71 -2.12 2.21
N SER A 266 18.16 -3.27 1.84
CA SER A 266 16.72 -3.50 1.69
C SER A 266 16.26 -4.69 2.52
N GLY A 267 15.03 -4.66 3.04
CA GLY A 267 14.49 -5.79 3.77
C GLY A 267 13.12 -5.54 4.40
N TYR A 268 12.48 -6.60 4.88
CA TYR A 268 11.27 -6.49 5.68
C TYR A 268 11.17 -7.61 6.71
N LYS A 269 10.47 -7.32 7.80
CA LYS A 269 9.96 -8.33 8.75
C LYS A 269 8.45 -8.42 8.56
N ALA A 270 7.96 -9.61 8.21
CA ALA A 270 6.54 -9.87 8.00
C ALA A 270 6.01 -10.91 8.99
N TYR A 271 4.90 -10.62 9.67
CA TYR A 271 4.27 -11.54 10.64
C TYR A 271 2.80 -11.21 10.86
N SER A 272 1.99 -12.21 11.21
CA SER A 272 0.53 -12.08 11.41
C SER A 272 -0.22 -11.41 10.24
N ASN A 273 0.31 -11.44 9.02
CA ASN A 273 -0.42 -11.03 7.82
C ASN A 273 -1.21 -12.21 7.26
N ILE A 274 -2.32 -11.93 6.61
CA ILE A 274 -3.17 -12.94 5.97
C ILE A 274 -3.28 -12.63 4.48
N GLU A 275 -2.92 -13.62 3.67
CA GLU A 275 -3.20 -13.62 2.24
C GLU A 275 -4.52 -14.38 1.99
N MET A 276 -5.48 -13.74 1.34
CA MET A 276 -6.83 -14.29 1.17
C MET A 276 -6.99 -15.21 -0.06
N GLY A 277 -5.90 -15.42 -0.81
CA GLY A 277 -5.74 -16.57 -1.71
C GLY A 277 -5.83 -16.29 -3.21
N GLU A 278 -6.21 -15.08 -3.63
CA GLU A 278 -6.40 -14.76 -5.07
C GLU A 278 -5.21 -14.01 -5.68
N SER A 279 -4.14 -13.77 -4.90
CA SER A 279 -2.90 -13.20 -5.43
C SER A 279 -2.20 -14.17 -6.39
N VAL A 280 -1.67 -13.67 -7.51
CA VAL A 280 -1.29 -14.48 -8.69
C VAL A 280 0.23 -14.66 -8.89
N GLY A 281 1.03 -14.44 -7.83
CA GLY A 281 2.50 -14.60 -7.81
C GLY A 281 3.01 -15.13 -6.47
N HIS A 282 4.28 -14.86 -6.12
CA HIS A 282 4.78 -15.15 -4.76
C HIS A 282 4.15 -14.15 -3.78
N TYR A 283 3.52 -14.62 -2.71
CA TYR A 283 2.81 -13.73 -1.78
C TYR A 283 3.78 -12.78 -1.07
N PHE A 284 4.85 -13.32 -0.48
CA PHE A 284 5.94 -12.57 0.14
C PHE A 284 7.24 -12.95 -0.56
N ASP A 285 7.88 -11.99 -1.22
CA ASP A 285 9.02 -12.20 -2.10
C ASP A 285 10.20 -11.30 -1.72
N MET A 286 11.41 -11.83 -1.82
CA MET A 286 12.64 -11.04 -1.80
C MET A 286 13.51 -11.54 -2.94
N HIS A 287 13.73 -10.66 -3.92
CA HIS A 287 14.62 -10.95 -5.03
C HIS A 287 16.07 -11.11 -4.52
N GLY A 288 16.91 -11.82 -5.29
CA GLY A 288 18.31 -12.06 -4.95
C GLY A 288 19.29 -11.51 -5.99
N GLY A 289 20.59 -11.69 -5.75
CA GLY A 289 21.63 -11.23 -6.68
C GLY A 289 21.60 -11.91 -8.06
N GLY A 290 20.96 -13.08 -8.17
CA GLY A 290 20.68 -13.73 -9.45
C GLY A 290 19.76 -12.91 -10.38
N ASP A 291 18.78 -12.19 -9.82
CA ASP A 291 17.89 -11.31 -10.59
C ASP A 291 18.58 -10.01 -10.98
N ARG A 292 19.45 -9.51 -10.10
CA ARG A 292 20.22 -8.27 -10.29
C ARG A 292 21.48 -8.45 -11.12
N ARG A 293 21.98 -9.69 -11.26
CA ARG A 293 23.21 -10.06 -11.97
C ARG A 293 24.46 -9.37 -11.43
N ASP A 294 24.51 -9.14 -10.12
CA ASP A 294 25.61 -8.43 -9.47
C ASP A 294 26.61 -9.36 -8.76
N GLY A 295 26.42 -10.68 -8.85
CA GLY A 295 27.30 -11.68 -8.26
C GLY A 295 27.13 -11.86 -6.74
N THR A 296 26.10 -11.26 -6.15
CA THR A 296 25.72 -11.51 -4.74
C THR A 296 24.74 -12.67 -4.63
N ASP A 297 24.64 -13.26 -3.45
CA ASP A 297 23.98 -14.54 -3.19
C ASP A 297 22.89 -14.48 -2.10
N MET A 298 22.30 -13.30 -1.84
CA MET A 298 21.17 -13.18 -0.89
C MET A 298 20.19 -14.34 -1.01
#